data_AF-A0A2P4NWX7-F1
#
_entry.id   AF-A0A2P4NWX7-F1
#
_cell.length_a   1.000
_cell.length_b   1.000
_cell.length_c   1.000
_cell.angle_alpha   90.00
_cell.angle_beta   90.00
_cell.angle_gamma   90.00
#
_symmetry.space_group_name_H-M   'P 1'
#
loop_
_entity.id
_entity.type
_entity.pdbx_description
1 polymer ?
#
loop_
_entity_poly.entity_id
_entity_poly.type
_entity_poly.pdbx_seq_one_letter_code
_entity_poly.pdbx_strand_id
1 'polypeptide(L)' 'MSTIFKEINNLPFDDNEKADLLDFFTNRDTTKVEAVLPTIEKDEVKVNYLRKHAKSLRGKPLRHNW' A
#
# COMPACT_ATOMS: atom_id res chain seq x y z
N MET A 1 14.73 -0.15 -7.83
CA MET A 1 13.54 -0.97 -7.54
C MET A 1 13.01 -0.50 -6.19
N SER A 2 11.83 0.12 -6.14
CA SER A 2 11.32 0.70 -4.88
C SER A 2 11.07 -0.41 -3.85
N THR A 3 11.45 -0.10 -2.62
CA THR A 3 11.48 -1.02 -1.48
C THR A 3 10.08 -1.54 -1.15
N ILE A 4 9.06 -0.72 -1.38
CA ILE A 4 7.66 -1.06 -1.14
C ILE A 4 7.19 -2.27 -1.96
N PHE A 5 7.60 -2.39 -3.22
CA PHE A 5 7.17 -3.49 -4.09
C PHE A 5 7.77 -4.81 -3.65
N LYS A 6 8.99 -4.80 -3.10
CA LYS A 6 9.60 -6.00 -2.49
C LYS A 6 8.86 -6.38 -1.20
N GLU A 7 8.57 -5.42 -0.34
CA GLU A 7 7.81 -5.66 0.89
C GLU A 7 6.42 -6.27 0.58
N ILE A 8 5.67 -5.71 -0.38
CA ILE A 8 4.35 -6.25 -0.77
C ILE A 8 4.46 -7.71 -1.23
N ASN A 9 5.51 -8.07 -1.97
CA ASN A 9 5.69 -9.45 -2.43
C ASN A 9 6.03 -10.42 -1.28
N ASN A 10 6.77 -9.94 -0.27
CA ASN A 10 7.21 -10.74 0.89
C ASN A 10 6.16 -10.83 2.01
N LEU A 11 5.19 -9.91 2.04
CA LEU A 11 4.13 -9.89 3.04
C LEU A 11 3.00 -10.87 2.70
N PRO A 12 2.28 -11.38 3.72
CA PRO A 12 1.21 -12.37 3.55
C PRO A 12 -0.10 -11.74 3.05
N PHE A 13 -0.06 -11.16 1.86
CA PHE A 13 -1.23 -10.71 1.11
C PHE A 13 -1.73 -11.80 0.16
N ASP A 14 -3.03 -11.81 -0.13
CA ASP A 14 -3.58 -12.61 -1.22
C ASP A 14 -3.08 -12.08 -2.58
N ASP A 15 -3.00 -12.93 -3.61
CA ASP A 15 -2.48 -12.54 -4.93
C ASP A 15 -3.27 -11.36 -5.55
N ASN A 16 -4.59 -11.34 -5.36
CA ASN A 16 -5.43 -10.23 -5.80
C ASN A 16 -5.11 -8.93 -5.06
N GLU A 17 -4.85 -9.00 -3.75
CA GLU A 17 -4.48 -7.83 -2.97
C GLU A 17 -3.09 -7.32 -3.34
N LYS A 18 -2.15 -8.23 -3.64
CA LYS A 18 -0.83 -7.86 -4.16
C LYS A 18 -0.99 -7.09 -5.47
N ALA A 19 -1.71 -7.63 -6.44
CA ALA A 19 -1.94 -6.97 -7.72
C ALA A 19 -2.54 -5.56 -7.53
N ASP A 20 -3.57 -5.43 -6.68
CA ASP A 20 -4.20 -4.16 -6.35
C ASP A 20 -3.23 -3.15 -5.71
N LEU A 21 -2.37 -3.60 -4.78
CA LEU A 21 -1.38 -2.73 -4.12
C LEU A 21 -0.26 -2.32 -5.08
N LEU A 22 0.23 -3.25 -5.91
CA LEU A 22 1.24 -2.98 -6.92
C LEU A 22 0.73 -1.92 -7.92
N ASP A 23 -0.48 -2.10 -8.46
CA ASP A 23 -1.13 -1.12 -9.34
C ASP A 23 -1.28 0.24 -8.65
N PHE A 24 -1.79 0.24 -7.41
CA PHE A 24 -2.00 1.44 -6.62
C PHE A 24 -0.72 2.26 -6.41
N PHE A 25 0.40 1.60 -6.10
CA PHE A 25 1.67 2.28 -5.81
C PHE A 25 2.51 2.57 -7.06
N THR A 26 2.21 1.98 -8.22
CA THR A 26 2.98 2.18 -9.46
C THR A 26 3.09 3.65 -9.88
N ASN A 27 2.06 4.46 -9.61
CA ASN A 27 2.00 5.87 -10.02
C ASN A 27 1.88 6.85 -8.85
N ARG A 28 2.29 6.46 -7.63
CA ARG A 28 2.12 7.30 -6.42
C ARG A 28 3.44 7.53 -5.70
N ASP A 29 3.49 8.66 -4.99
CA ASP A 29 4.54 8.93 -4.02
C ASP A 29 4.43 7.92 -2.87
N THR A 30 5.45 7.09 -2.71
CA THR A 30 5.53 6.05 -1.70
C THR A 30 6.46 6.41 -0.55
N THR A 31 7.08 7.60 -0.55
CA THR A 31 8.15 7.96 0.40
C THR A 31 7.68 7.87 1.85
N LYS A 32 6.46 8.32 2.15
CA LYS A 32 5.89 8.22 3.50
C LYS A 32 5.64 6.78 3.93
N VAL A 33 5.19 5.95 3.00
CA VAL A 33 4.89 4.54 3.25
C VAL A 33 6.19 3.77 3.46
N GLU A 34 7.21 4.02 2.62
CA GLU A 34 8.55 3.45 2.75
C GLU A 34 9.26 3.88 4.04
N ALA A 35 8.99 5.08 4.58
CA ALA A 35 9.54 5.52 5.85
C ALA A 35 8.86 4.86 7.08
N VAL A 36 7.56 4.57 7.00
CA VAL A 36 6.78 4.03 8.13
C VAL A 36 6.81 2.51 8.19
N LEU A 37 6.83 1.82 7.05
CA LEU A 37 6.82 0.36 7.01
C LEU A 37 7.94 -0.32 7.83
N PRO A 38 9.20 0.13 7.76
CA PRO A 38 10.29 -0.47 8.52
C PRO A 38 10.16 -0.29 10.03
N THR A 39 9.39 0.70 10.49
CA THR A 39 9.16 0.92 11.93
C THR A 39 8.11 -0.02 12.51
N ILE A 40 7.46 -0.83 11.68
CA ILE A 40 6.45 -1.81 12.10
C ILE A 40 7.10 -3.19 12.12
N GLU A 41 7.26 -3.77 13.30
CA GLU A 41 7.96 -5.04 13.48
C GLU A 41 7.13 -6.26 13.04
N LYS A 42 5.79 -6.19 13.16
CA LYS A 42 4.89 -7.31 12.88
C LYS A 42 4.32 -7.23 11.47
N ASP A 43 4.49 -8.30 10.70
CA ASP A 43 3.98 -8.38 9.32
C ASP A 43 2.46 -8.21 9.23
N GLU A 44 1.70 -8.74 10.19
CA GLU A 44 0.24 -8.53 10.25
C GLU A 44 -0.14 -7.04 10.35
N VAL A 45 0.66 -6.26 11.07
CA VAL A 45 0.45 -4.83 11.25
C VAL A 45 0.85 -4.07 9.97
N LYS A 46 1.93 -4.48 9.29
CA LYS A 46 2.32 -3.95 7.98
C LYS A 46 1.21 -4.17 6.94
N VAL A 47 0.65 -5.39 6.91
CA VAL A 47 -0.46 -5.76 6.03
C VAL A 47 -1.69 -4.90 6.29
N ASN A 48 -2.09 -4.75 7.56
CA ASN A 48 -3.25 -3.92 7.90
C ASN A 48 -3.01 -2.44 7.59
N TYR A 49 -1.81 -1.93 7.82
CA TYR A 49 -1.42 -0.57 7.48
C TYR A 49 -1.57 -0.30 5.97
N LEU A 50 -1.02 -1.18 5.13
CA LEU A 50 -1.09 -1.07 3.68
C LEU A 50 -2.53 -1.19 3.15
N ARG A 51 -3.32 -2.15 3.68
CA ARG A 51 -4.76 -2.28 3.36
C ARG A 51 -5.52 -1.00 3.67
N LYS A 52 -5.29 -0.38 4.84
CA LYS A 52 -5.93 0.88 5.21
C LYS A 52 -5.52 2.02 4.29
N HIS A 53 -4.24 2.08 3.92
CA HIS A 53 -3.72 3.11 3.03
C HIS A 53 -4.36 3.02 1.63
N ALA A 54 -4.44 1.81 1.07
CA ALA A 54 -5.12 1.56 -0.20
C ALA A 54 -6.63 1.84 -0.14
N LYS A 55 -7.33 1.36 0.91
CA LYS A 55 -8.78 1.58 1.08
C LYS A 55 -9.15 3.05 1.28
N SER A 56 -8.41 3.80 2.09
CA SER A 56 -8.67 5.22 2.36
C SER A 56 -8.62 6.08 1.10
N LEU A 57 -7.87 5.65 0.08
CA LEU A 57 -7.66 6.40 -1.15
C LEU A 57 -8.49 5.89 -2.33
N ARG A 58 -9.03 4.66 -2.27
CA ARG A 58 -10.10 4.16 -3.15
C ARG A 58 -11.49 4.65 -2.72
N GLY A 59 -11.70 4.90 -1.42
CA GLY A 59 -12.97 5.39 -0.85
C GLY A 59 -13.17 6.90 -0.93
N LYS A 60 -12.21 7.68 -1.45
CA LYS A 60 -12.48 9.07 -1.83
C LYS A 60 -13.20 9.04 -3.18
N PRO A 61 -14.48 9.42 -3.28
CA PRO A 61 -15.04 9.69 -4.59
C PRO A 61 -14.15 10.73 -5.23
N LEU A 62 -13.79 10.53 -6.51
CA LEU A 62 -13.31 11.60 -7.36
C LEU A 62 -14.27 12.76 -7.13
N ARG A 63 -13.81 13.81 -6.45
CA ARG A 63 -14.61 14.99 -6.19
C ARG A 63 -14.79 15.60 -7.58
N HIS A 64 -15.91 15.26 -8.23
CA HIS A 64 -16.39 15.95 -9.43
C HIS A 64 -16.36 17.43 -9.09
N ASN A 65 -15.45 18.13 -9.73
CA ASN A 65 -15.32 19.56 -9.59
C ASN A 65 -15.87 20.16 -10.88
N TRP A 66 -17.15 20.55 -10.78
CA TRP A 66 -17.85 21.66 -11.47
C TRP A 66 -17.47 21.94 -12.93
#